data_AF-A0A5J5C1Z4-F1
#
_entry.id   AF-A0A5J5C1Z4-F1
#
_cell.length_a   1.000
_cell.length_b   1.000
_cell.length_c   1.000
_cell.angle_alpha   90.00
_cell.angle_beta   90.00
_cell.angle_gamma   90.00
#
_symmetry.space_group_name_H-M   'P 1'
#
loop_
_entity.id
_entity.type
_entity.pdbx_description
1 polymer ?
#
loop_
_entity_poly.entity_id
_entity_poly.type
_entity_poly.pdbx_seq_one_letter_code
_entity_poly.pdbx_strand_id
1 'polypeptide(L)'
;MEGIEHKMVSVNGITMHVAEKGQGPLVLFIHGFPELWYSWRHQIVFLAAHGYRAVAPDLRGYGDTTGAPTSPAQYTTLHVVGDIVALLDAIAPEQEKVVKALVNLSVAFIPRNPTMKPLELFRAFYGSDYYICRFQEPGDIEAEFAKVGVKGVIKKLLTYRTPGPLYFPKGEGFRDSYDCPITLPSWLSEEDVDYYASKFEQSGFTGAVNYYRTLDLNWELTAPWTGAQLKVPVKFIVGDLDLAYHMKGMKEYIHNGGFQKDVPLLQEVVAIFEYYKTENDRRPVLFQASIFRDSHSTPEIHTLPGEFPLFTCTLKLERERESERDGGDRAQDDKCERHYNTHSSERSRSIGPNPSWPAHGYRAVAPDLRGYGDTTGAPTSAAQYTILHLVGDVVALLDAIVPEQDKMFVVGHDWGAFIGWHLCLFKPDRVKAFVSLSIAFIPRNPTAKLLDAFRALFGDDHYVCRFQEPGVIEAEFAHTGIRRVLKKFLTYSSPAQFYFPKGEGFGDSPDTPVMLPSWLSEEDVDYYASKYEQNGLTGGLNYYRAVDLNWELTAPWTGVQVKVPVKFTVGDLDWAYHIPGTKEYIHDGGFQKDVPLLQEVVVIEGATHFIQQEKADEINKHIYHFIQKF
;
A
#
# COMPACT_ATOMS: atom_id res chain seq x y z
N MET A 1 -24.17 25.92 6.46
CA MET A 1 -23.98 26.01 5.00
C MET A 1 -23.35 27.33 4.62
N GLU A 2 -23.96 28.47 4.98
CA GLU A 2 -23.39 29.79 4.66
C GLU A 2 -21.93 29.96 5.13
N GLY A 3 -21.10 30.51 4.24
CA GLY A 3 -19.67 30.73 4.46
C GLY A 3 -18.85 29.44 4.60
N ILE A 4 -19.25 28.33 3.99
CA ILE A 4 -18.34 27.24 3.62
C ILE A 4 -17.78 27.60 2.24
N GLU A 5 -16.46 27.57 2.09
CA GLU A 5 -15.77 27.83 0.82
C GLU A 5 -15.62 26.54 0.03
N HIS A 6 -15.76 26.62 -1.29
CA HIS A 6 -15.64 25.50 -2.21
C HIS A 6 -14.55 25.78 -3.24
N LYS A 7 -13.65 24.83 -3.45
CA LYS A 7 -12.54 24.95 -4.41
C LYS A 7 -12.21 23.60 -5.05
N MET A 8 -11.60 23.68 -6.23
CA MET A 8 -11.03 22.54 -6.95
C MET A 8 -9.51 22.54 -6.76
N VAL A 9 -8.93 21.39 -6.42
CA VAL A 9 -7.49 21.22 -6.20
C VAL A 9 -7.00 20.05 -7.06
N SER A 10 -5.98 20.27 -7.89
CA SER A 10 -5.34 19.20 -8.64
C SER A 10 -4.45 18.37 -7.71
N VAL A 11 -4.80 17.10 -7.52
CA VAL A 11 -4.12 16.17 -6.60
C VAL A 11 -3.94 14.83 -7.29
N ASN A 12 -2.73 14.27 -7.29
CA ASN A 12 -2.45 12.90 -7.75
C ASN A 12 -3.07 12.50 -9.12
N GLY A 13 -3.12 13.44 -10.08
CA GLY A 13 -3.69 13.24 -11.42
C GLY A 13 -5.21 13.45 -11.55
N ILE A 14 -5.92 13.74 -10.45
CA ILE A 14 -7.36 14.07 -10.43
C ILE A 14 -7.58 15.54 -10.04
N THR A 15 -8.80 16.05 -10.23
CA THR A 15 -9.21 17.38 -9.76
C THR A 15 -10.26 17.21 -8.67
N MET A 16 -9.83 17.36 -7.42
CA MET A 16 -10.62 17.10 -6.22
C MET A 16 -11.41 18.32 -5.77
N HIS A 17 -12.70 18.15 -5.51
CA HIS A 17 -13.53 19.15 -4.85
C HIS A 17 -13.24 19.16 -3.35
N VAL A 18 -13.12 20.36 -2.77
CA VAL A 18 -12.82 20.59 -1.35
C VAL A 18 -13.77 21.63 -0.78
N ALA A 19 -14.50 21.27 0.26
CA ALA A 19 -15.25 22.17 1.13
C ALA A 19 -14.41 22.55 2.36
N GLU A 20 -14.31 23.83 2.69
CA GLU A 20 -13.46 24.34 3.77
C GLU A 20 -14.16 25.42 4.60
N LYS A 21 -13.92 25.44 5.92
CA LYS A 21 -14.35 26.55 6.80
C LYS A 21 -13.46 26.66 8.04
N GLY A 22 -13.27 27.90 8.49
CA GLY A 22 -12.57 28.20 9.74
C GLY A 22 -11.09 28.50 9.54
N GLN A 23 -10.39 28.70 10.66
CA GLN A 23 -8.98 29.05 10.74
C GLN A 23 -8.39 28.41 12.00
N GLY A 24 -7.08 28.15 12.01
CA GLY A 24 -6.42 27.41 13.09
C GLY A 24 -6.05 25.98 12.67
N PRO A 25 -5.84 25.05 13.61
CA PRO A 25 -5.35 23.71 13.30
C PRO A 25 -6.27 22.95 12.34
N LEU A 26 -5.68 22.33 11.33
CA LEU A 26 -6.40 21.52 10.34
C LEU A 26 -7.11 20.31 10.98
N VAL A 27 -8.39 20.13 10.62
CA VAL A 27 -9.15 18.89 10.82
C VAL A 27 -9.70 18.44 9.47
N LEU A 28 -9.14 17.34 8.97
CA LEU A 28 -9.57 16.69 7.73
C LEU A 28 -10.68 15.67 8.03
N PHE A 29 -11.78 15.78 7.30
CA PHE A 29 -12.88 14.83 7.29
C PHE A 29 -12.83 13.96 6.03
N ILE A 30 -13.16 12.68 6.16
CA ILE A 30 -13.14 11.70 5.07
C ILE A 30 -14.47 10.93 5.14
N HIS A 31 -15.30 11.01 4.10
CA HIS A 31 -16.65 10.42 4.09
C HIS A 31 -16.66 8.95 3.61
N GLY A 32 -17.75 8.23 3.86
CA GLY A 32 -17.97 6.85 3.39
C GLY A 32 -18.85 6.71 2.15
N PHE A 33 -19.52 5.55 2.04
CA PHE A 33 -20.49 5.22 1.00
C PHE A 33 -21.92 5.18 1.57
N PRO A 34 -22.95 5.76 0.93
CA PRO A 34 -22.94 6.58 -0.29
C PRO A 34 -22.91 8.08 0.07
N GLU A 35 -21.81 8.56 0.65
CA GLU A 35 -21.73 9.91 1.24
C GLU A 35 -20.98 10.90 0.34
N LEU A 36 -20.85 12.14 0.82
CA LEU A 36 -20.16 13.28 0.20
C LEU A 36 -19.51 14.12 1.31
N TRP A 37 -18.75 15.17 0.94
CA TRP A 37 -18.29 16.22 1.88
C TRP A 37 -19.45 16.73 2.77
N TYR A 38 -20.67 16.79 2.22
CA TYR A 38 -21.89 17.29 2.83
C TYR A 38 -22.34 16.50 4.07
N SER A 39 -21.93 15.23 4.22
CA SER A 39 -22.15 14.47 5.46
C SER A 39 -21.56 15.21 6.67
N TRP A 40 -20.44 15.92 6.49
CA TRP A 40 -19.73 16.61 7.56
C TRP A 40 -20.21 18.04 7.83
N ARG A 41 -21.29 18.50 7.18
CA ARG A 41 -21.78 19.90 7.27
C ARG A 41 -22.00 20.42 8.68
N HIS A 42 -22.34 19.55 9.64
CA HIS A 42 -22.49 19.93 11.05
C HIS A 42 -21.14 20.09 11.76
N GLN A 43 -20.23 19.13 11.58
CA GLN A 43 -18.91 19.12 12.20
C GLN A 43 -17.99 20.22 11.64
N ILE A 44 -18.10 20.52 10.34
CA ILE A 44 -17.41 21.65 9.68
C ILE A 44 -17.78 22.96 10.38
N VAL A 45 -19.08 23.23 10.55
CA VAL A 45 -19.56 24.46 11.20
C VAL A 45 -19.17 24.49 12.68
N PHE A 46 -19.31 23.37 13.39
CA PHE A 46 -18.99 23.28 14.81
C PHE A 46 -17.50 23.53 15.07
N LEU A 47 -16.60 22.81 14.40
CA LEU A 47 -15.15 22.96 14.63
C LEU A 47 -14.61 24.31 14.14
N ALA A 48 -15.15 24.85 13.03
CA ALA A 48 -14.80 26.19 12.58
C ALA A 48 -15.16 27.28 13.62
N ALA A 49 -16.28 27.13 14.32
CA ALA A 49 -16.66 28.03 15.41
C ALA A 49 -15.78 27.89 16.67
N HIS A 50 -15.04 26.78 16.80
CA HIS A 50 -14.14 26.50 17.93
C HIS A 50 -12.65 26.68 17.58
N GLY A 51 -12.34 27.46 16.53
CA GLY A 51 -10.95 27.84 16.19
C GLY A 51 -10.13 26.74 15.51
N TYR A 52 -10.79 25.82 14.80
CA TYR A 52 -10.15 24.86 13.90
C TYR A 52 -10.42 25.23 12.44
N ARG A 53 -9.58 24.70 11.54
CA ARG A 53 -9.78 24.76 10.10
C ARG A 53 -10.34 23.41 9.63
N ALA A 54 -11.64 23.35 9.39
CA ALA A 54 -12.32 22.15 8.93
C ALA A 54 -12.24 22.02 7.41
N VAL A 55 -11.80 20.86 6.91
CA VAL A 55 -11.68 20.54 5.48
C VAL A 55 -12.35 19.19 5.20
N ALA A 56 -13.23 19.14 4.20
CA ALA A 56 -13.89 17.93 3.74
C ALA A 56 -13.87 17.88 2.19
N PRO A 57 -13.09 16.98 1.57
CA PRO A 57 -13.17 16.75 0.14
C PRO A 57 -14.31 15.80 -0.23
N ASP A 58 -14.75 15.85 -1.50
CA ASP A 58 -15.37 14.68 -2.12
C ASP A 58 -14.27 13.74 -2.60
N LEU A 59 -14.35 12.46 -2.24
CA LEU A 59 -13.34 11.47 -2.59
C LEU A 59 -13.34 11.12 -4.08
N ARG A 60 -12.30 10.40 -4.52
CA ARG A 60 -12.16 9.88 -5.90
C ARG A 60 -13.44 9.20 -6.37
N GLY A 61 -14.07 9.72 -7.42
CA GLY A 61 -15.30 9.18 -8.00
C GLY A 61 -16.59 9.50 -7.24
N TYR A 62 -16.59 10.51 -6.37
CA TYR A 62 -17.76 11.06 -5.69
C TYR A 62 -17.97 12.55 -6.00
N GLY A 63 -19.23 12.99 -5.93
CA GLY A 63 -19.59 14.40 -5.91
C GLY A 63 -19.02 15.22 -7.07
N ASP A 64 -18.37 16.34 -6.74
CA ASP A 64 -17.79 17.26 -7.72
C ASP A 64 -16.31 16.91 -8.08
N THR A 65 -15.76 15.82 -7.54
CA THR A 65 -14.38 15.37 -7.84
C THR A 65 -14.31 14.66 -9.19
N THR A 66 -13.43 15.15 -10.08
CA THR A 66 -13.35 14.74 -11.50
C THR A 66 -11.96 14.27 -11.91
N GLY A 67 -11.87 13.62 -13.07
CA GLY A 67 -10.62 13.05 -13.62
C GLY A 67 -10.31 11.62 -13.15
N ALA A 68 -11.08 11.06 -12.22
CA ALA A 68 -10.95 9.67 -11.80
C ALA A 68 -11.27 8.72 -12.98
N PRO A 69 -10.39 7.75 -13.31
CA PRO A 69 -10.70 6.74 -14.33
C PRO A 69 -11.93 5.90 -13.96
N THR A 70 -12.56 5.23 -14.93
CA THR A 70 -13.72 4.34 -14.67
C THR A 70 -13.34 2.93 -14.21
N SER A 71 -12.10 2.50 -14.47
CA SER A 71 -11.59 1.16 -14.13
C SER A 71 -11.57 0.93 -12.61
N PRO A 72 -12.12 -0.18 -12.09
CA PRO A 72 -12.07 -0.50 -10.67
C PRO A 72 -10.66 -0.48 -10.08
N ALA A 73 -9.65 -0.95 -10.80
CA ALA A 73 -8.26 -1.01 -10.32
C ALA A 73 -7.65 0.36 -9.95
N GLN A 74 -8.30 1.47 -10.32
CA GLN A 74 -7.92 2.85 -9.98
C GLN A 74 -8.58 3.37 -8.68
N TYR A 75 -9.29 2.51 -7.94
CA TYR A 75 -9.98 2.80 -6.68
C TYR A 75 -9.42 1.95 -5.52
N THR A 76 -8.13 1.63 -5.57
CA THR A 76 -7.47 0.96 -4.43
C THR A 76 -7.29 1.94 -3.28
N THR A 77 -7.18 1.42 -2.05
CA THR A 77 -6.91 2.26 -0.86
C THR A 77 -5.68 3.15 -1.05
N LEU A 78 -4.67 2.69 -1.79
CA LEU A 78 -3.45 3.45 -2.05
C LEU A 78 -3.64 4.63 -3.01
N HIS A 79 -4.52 4.52 -4.01
CA HIS A 79 -4.90 5.67 -4.83
C HIS A 79 -5.58 6.74 -3.96
N VAL A 80 -6.55 6.33 -3.14
CA VAL A 80 -7.34 7.24 -2.29
C VAL A 80 -6.47 7.91 -1.23
N VAL A 81 -5.60 7.17 -0.55
CA VAL A 81 -4.62 7.74 0.40
C VAL A 81 -3.62 8.65 -0.35
N GLY A 82 -3.22 8.29 -1.57
CA GLY A 82 -2.38 9.12 -2.43
C GLY A 82 -3.01 10.47 -2.78
N ASP A 83 -4.31 10.47 -3.10
CA ASP A 83 -5.09 11.68 -3.36
C ASP A 83 -5.15 12.58 -2.09
N ILE A 84 -5.32 11.97 -0.90
CA ILE A 84 -5.35 12.68 0.39
C ILE A 84 -3.97 13.22 0.79
N VAL A 85 -2.88 12.49 0.57
CA VAL A 85 -1.51 12.97 0.82
C VAL A 85 -1.20 14.16 -0.09
N ALA A 86 -1.51 14.06 -1.39
CA ALA A 86 -1.35 15.15 -2.33
C ALA A 86 -2.25 16.37 -2.00
N LEU A 87 -3.45 16.15 -1.45
CA LEU A 87 -4.29 17.24 -0.92
C LEU A 87 -3.61 17.94 0.26
N LEU A 88 -3.12 17.19 1.25
CA LEU A 88 -2.41 17.75 2.40
C LEU A 88 -1.16 18.53 1.98
N ASP A 89 -0.40 18.03 1.00
CA ASP A 89 0.73 18.75 0.41
C ASP A 89 0.33 20.09 -0.22
N ALA A 90 -0.84 20.15 -0.86
CA ALA A 90 -1.33 21.35 -1.53
C ALA A 90 -1.97 22.39 -0.58
N ILE A 91 -2.52 21.96 0.57
CA ILE A 91 -3.32 22.85 1.45
C ILE A 91 -2.75 23.08 2.85
N ALA A 92 -1.81 22.26 3.33
CA ALA A 92 -1.35 22.27 4.72
C ALA A 92 0.15 22.60 4.84
N PRO A 93 0.56 23.43 5.82
CA PRO A 93 1.97 23.62 6.13
C PRO A 93 2.57 22.33 6.73
N GLU A 94 3.88 22.15 6.61
CA GLU A 94 4.61 20.92 7.02
C GLU A 94 4.24 20.41 8.44
N GLN A 95 4.01 21.31 9.40
CA GLN A 95 3.68 20.94 10.79
C GLN A 95 2.24 20.39 10.98
N GLU A 96 1.43 20.41 9.92
CA GLU A 96 0.04 19.90 9.91
C GLU A 96 -0.13 18.66 9.02
N LYS A 97 0.87 18.29 8.22
CA LYS A 97 0.85 17.08 7.38
C LYS A 97 0.95 15.76 8.17
N VAL A 98 1.41 15.83 9.43
CA VAL A 98 1.50 14.65 10.32
C VAL A 98 0.16 14.43 11.02
N VAL A 99 -0.40 13.22 10.89
CA VAL A 99 -1.64 12.81 11.59
C VAL A 99 -1.39 12.74 13.10
N LYS A 100 -1.94 13.72 13.84
CA LYS A 100 -1.74 13.87 15.30
C LYS A 100 -2.59 12.92 16.13
N ALA A 101 -3.82 12.67 15.68
CA ALA A 101 -4.78 11.74 16.27
C ALA A 101 -5.85 11.37 15.22
N LEU A 102 -6.59 10.30 15.45
CA LEU A 102 -7.69 9.83 14.60
C LEU A 102 -8.96 9.64 15.44
N VAL A 103 -10.06 10.29 15.03
CA VAL A 103 -11.42 9.92 15.48
C VAL A 103 -12.05 9.12 14.34
N ASN A 104 -12.21 7.81 14.54
CA ASN A 104 -12.72 6.91 13.51
C ASN A 104 -14.14 6.43 13.85
N LEU A 105 -15.01 6.36 12.85
CA LEU A 105 -16.43 6.09 13.01
C LEU A 105 -16.86 4.81 12.27
N SER A 106 -17.75 4.03 12.89
CA SER A 106 -18.38 2.81 12.32
C SER A 106 -17.44 1.61 12.09
N VAL A 107 -16.41 1.76 11.26
CA VAL A 107 -15.55 0.65 10.81
C VAL A 107 -14.26 0.62 11.61
N ALA A 108 -14.08 -0.38 12.47
CA ALA A 108 -12.83 -0.60 13.21
C ALA A 108 -11.67 -1.02 12.26
N PHE A 109 -10.44 -1.05 12.78
CA PHE A 109 -9.30 -1.56 11.99
C PHE A 109 -9.54 -3.02 11.59
N ILE A 110 -9.34 -3.35 10.32
CA ILE A 110 -9.51 -4.72 9.79
C ILE A 110 -8.12 -5.34 9.58
N PRO A 111 -7.67 -6.27 10.43
CA PRO A 111 -6.38 -6.93 10.25
C PRO A 111 -6.37 -7.78 8.98
N ARG A 112 -5.28 -7.70 8.22
CA ARG A 112 -5.08 -8.51 7.00
C ARG A 112 -4.93 -9.99 7.37
N ASN A 113 -5.87 -10.82 6.95
CA ASN A 113 -5.74 -12.28 7.04
C ASN A 113 -4.77 -12.77 5.94
N PRO A 114 -3.59 -13.34 6.25
CA PRO A 114 -2.62 -13.73 5.23
C PRO A 114 -3.04 -14.97 4.41
N THR A 115 -4.03 -15.76 4.84
CA THR A 115 -4.39 -17.04 4.19
C THR A 115 -5.66 -17.00 3.35
N MET A 116 -6.44 -15.91 3.39
CA MET A 116 -7.74 -15.83 2.71
C MET A 116 -8.07 -14.40 2.30
N LYS A 117 -8.61 -14.24 1.09
CA LYS A 117 -9.00 -12.93 0.55
C LYS A 117 -10.33 -12.42 1.16
N PRO A 118 -10.57 -11.10 1.25
CA PRO A 118 -11.80 -10.54 1.81
C PRO A 118 -13.08 -11.07 1.17
N LEU A 119 -13.16 -11.16 -0.17
CA LEU A 119 -14.39 -11.60 -0.85
C LEU A 119 -14.71 -13.07 -0.61
N GLU A 120 -13.69 -13.93 -0.50
CA GLU A 120 -13.86 -15.33 -0.14
C GLU A 120 -14.44 -15.45 1.27
N LEU A 121 -13.88 -14.70 2.23
CA LEU A 121 -14.36 -14.65 3.62
C LEU A 121 -15.81 -14.15 3.71
N PHE A 122 -16.16 -13.08 3.01
CA PHE A 122 -17.52 -12.55 3.00
C PHE A 122 -18.52 -13.53 2.36
N ARG A 123 -18.16 -14.19 1.25
CA ARG A 123 -18.99 -15.24 0.63
C ARG A 123 -19.16 -16.44 1.58
N ALA A 124 -18.11 -16.85 2.29
CA ALA A 124 -18.17 -17.96 3.25
C ALA A 124 -19.04 -17.65 4.48
N PHE A 125 -19.13 -16.40 4.93
CA PHE A 125 -19.93 -16.01 6.09
C PHE A 125 -21.36 -15.57 5.78
N TYR A 126 -21.59 -14.95 4.62
CA TYR A 126 -22.87 -14.30 4.31
C TYR A 126 -23.48 -14.73 2.96
N GLY A 127 -22.77 -15.54 2.17
CA GLY A 127 -23.23 -15.95 0.85
C GLY A 127 -23.09 -14.87 -0.24
N SER A 128 -23.56 -15.20 -1.43
CA SER A 128 -23.40 -14.36 -2.63
C SER A 128 -24.29 -13.11 -2.65
N ASP A 129 -25.39 -13.10 -1.90
CA ASP A 129 -26.35 -11.98 -1.85
C ASP A 129 -25.92 -10.84 -0.92
N TYR A 130 -24.88 -11.04 -0.11
CA TYR A 130 -24.31 -9.99 0.73
C TYR A 130 -23.83 -8.80 -0.12
N TYR A 131 -24.08 -7.57 0.33
CA TYR A 131 -23.90 -6.39 -0.52
C TYR A 131 -22.50 -6.27 -1.14
N ILE A 132 -21.43 -6.51 -0.38
CA ILE A 132 -20.05 -6.49 -0.91
C ILE A 132 -19.87 -7.52 -2.03
N CYS A 133 -20.43 -8.72 -1.88
CA CYS A 133 -20.39 -9.78 -2.90
C CYS A 133 -21.17 -9.38 -4.16
N ARG A 134 -22.30 -8.69 -4.00
CA ARG A 134 -23.17 -8.22 -5.10
C ARG A 134 -22.61 -7.00 -5.84
N PHE A 135 -21.73 -6.23 -5.22
CA PHE A 135 -21.09 -5.05 -5.81
C PHE A 135 -19.94 -5.41 -6.78
N GLN A 136 -19.46 -6.66 -6.78
CA GLN A 136 -18.24 -7.04 -7.50
C GLN A 136 -18.35 -6.95 -9.02
N GLU A 137 -19.45 -7.46 -9.58
CA GLU A 137 -19.66 -7.46 -11.04
C GLU A 137 -19.90 -6.02 -11.55
N PRO A 138 -19.08 -5.49 -12.48
CA PRO A 138 -19.25 -4.16 -13.04
C PRO A 138 -20.62 -3.98 -13.72
N GLY A 139 -21.39 -2.98 -13.28
CA GLY A 139 -22.71 -2.64 -13.82
C GLY A 139 -23.89 -3.43 -13.24
N ASP A 140 -23.66 -4.54 -12.52
CA ASP A 140 -24.74 -5.41 -12.04
C ASP A 140 -25.57 -4.73 -10.93
N ILE A 141 -24.91 -4.13 -9.94
CA ILE A 141 -25.62 -3.38 -8.87
C ILE A 141 -26.09 -2.02 -9.37
N GLU A 142 -25.36 -1.35 -10.27
CA GLU A 142 -25.78 -0.09 -10.86
C GLU A 142 -27.10 -0.24 -11.65
N ALA A 143 -27.28 -1.37 -12.35
CA ALA A 143 -28.53 -1.71 -13.03
C ALA A 143 -29.69 -1.98 -12.06
N GLU A 144 -29.44 -2.57 -10.88
CA GLU A 144 -30.47 -2.72 -9.84
C GLU A 144 -30.85 -1.37 -9.21
N PHE A 145 -29.86 -0.51 -8.93
CA PHE A 145 -30.08 0.85 -8.42
C PHE A 145 -30.85 1.73 -9.42
N ALA A 146 -30.62 1.57 -10.72
CA ALA A 146 -31.37 2.28 -11.77
C ALA A 146 -32.88 1.97 -11.74
N LYS A 147 -33.29 0.75 -11.35
CA LYS A 147 -34.73 0.39 -11.21
C LYS A 147 -35.40 1.11 -10.04
N VAL A 148 -34.65 1.40 -8.97
CA VAL A 148 -35.13 2.11 -7.78
C VAL A 148 -35.16 3.64 -8.02
N GLY A 149 -34.25 4.14 -8.85
CA GLY A 149 -33.97 5.57 -8.99
C GLY A 149 -33.10 6.12 -7.86
N VAL A 150 -32.21 7.06 -8.19
CA VAL A 150 -31.15 7.54 -7.27
C VAL A 150 -31.71 8.02 -5.93
N LYS A 151 -32.71 8.91 -5.94
CA LYS A 151 -33.36 9.40 -4.70
C LYS A 151 -33.94 8.27 -3.85
N GLY A 152 -34.47 7.21 -4.45
CA GLY A 152 -34.98 6.03 -3.75
C GLY A 152 -33.86 5.20 -3.10
N VAL A 153 -32.73 5.01 -3.80
CA VAL A 153 -31.54 4.33 -3.27
C VAL A 153 -30.96 5.09 -2.08
N ILE A 154 -30.79 6.41 -2.21
CA ILE A 154 -30.30 7.28 -1.13
C ILE A 154 -31.21 7.20 0.10
N LYS A 155 -32.54 7.27 -0.07
CA LYS A 155 -33.48 7.09 1.05
C LYS A 155 -33.31 5.72 1.71
N LYS A 156 -33.36 4.63 0.95
CA LYS A 156 -33.25 3.26 1.51
C LYS A 156 -31.94 3.02 2.26
N LEU A 157 -30.82 3.55 1.79
CA LEU A 157 -29.52 3.40 2.45
C LEU A 157 -29.39 4.28 3.70
N LEU A 158 -29.73 5.58 3.61
CA LEU A 158 -29.60 6.50 4.75
C LEU A 158 -30.62 6.24 5.87
N THR A 159 -31.78 5.62 5.57
CA THR A 159 -32.75 5.22 6.61
C THR A 159 -32.61 3.76 7.06
N TYR A 160 -31.55 3.04 6.67
CA TYR A 160 -31.34 1.65 7.08
C TYR A 160 -31.01 1.54 8.58
N ARG A 161 -31.76 0.70 9.29
CA ARG A 161 -31.69 0.56 10.76
C ARG A 161 -31.75 -0.89 11.25
N THR A 162 -31.83 -1.85 10.35
CA THR A 162 -31.87 -3.28 10.68
C THR A 162 -30.46 -3.72 11.10
N PRO A 163 -30.26 -4.27 12.32
CA PRO A 163 -28.94 -4.74 12.72
C PRO A 163 -28.46 -5.90 11.86
N GLY A 164 -27.19 -5.85 11.43
CA GLY A 164 -26.54 -6.93 10.68
C GLY A 164 -26.39 -6.66 9.18
N PRO A 165 -26.05 -7.70 8.39
CA PRO A 165 -25.63 -7.56 7.00
C PRO A 165 -26.77 -7.13 6.04
N LEU A 166 -26.45 -6.20 5.15
CA LEU A 166 -27.28 -5.81 4.02
C LEU A 166 -27.19 -6.83 2.87
N TYR A 167 -28.33 -7.16 2.27
CA TYR A 167 -28.46 -8.16 1.19
C TYR A 167 -29.16 -7.57 -0.04
N PHE A 168 -28.70 -7.96 -1.23
CA PHE A 168 -29.27 -7.59 -2.53
C PHE A 168 -29.45 -8.84 -3.42
N PRO A 169 -30.51 -9.65 -3.23
CA PRO A 169 -30.78 -10.78 -4.09
C PRO A 169 -30.93 -10.34 -5.54
N LYS A 170 -30.35 -11.11 -6.46
CA LYS A 170 -30.28 -10.73 -7.87
C LYS A 170 -31.69 -10.65 -8.49
N GLY A 171 -32.05 -9.48 -9.03
CA GLY A 171 -33.38 -9.19 -9.57
C GLY A 171 -34.40 -8.63 -8.57
N GLU A 172 -34.16 -8.72 -7.26
CA GLU A 172 -35.07 -8.23 -6.20
C GLU A 172 -34.66 -6.88 -5.60
N GLY A 173 -33.46 -6.39 -5.91
CA GLY A 173 -32.92 -5.15 -5.36
C GLY A 173 -32.93 -5.17 -3.82
N PHE A 174 -33.69 -4.25 -3.22
CA PHE A 174 -33.80 -4.09 -1.76
C PHE A 174 -34.82 -5.03 -1.09
N ARG A 175 -35.35 -6.06 -1.77
CA ARG A 175 -36.41 -7.01 -1.34
C ARG A 175 -37.80 -6.41 -1.10
N ASP A 176 -37.89 -5.21 -0.52
CA ASP A 176 -39.16 -4.49 -0.38
C ASP A 176 -39.67 -3.98 -1.73
N SER A 177 -40.99 -3.77 -1.86
CA SER A 177 -41.54 -3.14 -3.07
C SER A 177 -40.94 -1.74 -3.30
N TYR A 178 -40.69 -1.43 -4.57
CA TYR A 178 -40.16 -0.12 -4.99
C TYR A 178 -41.09 1.04 -4.57
N ASP A 179 -42.40 0.79 -4.48
CA ASP A 179 -43.44 1.78 -4.18
C ASP A 179 -43.68 2.02 -2.67
N CYS A 180 -42.93 1.38 -1.76
CA CYS A 180 -43.14 1.55 -0.32
C CYS A 180 -42.70 2.95 0.16
N PRO A 181 -43.59 3.78 0.76
CA PRO A 181 -43.24 5.14 1.17
C PRO A 181 -42.25 5.16 2.35
N ILE A 182 -41.05 5.69 2.11
CA ILE A 182 -40.02 5.84 3.14
C ILE A 182 -40.25 7.13 3.91
N THR A 183 -40.63 7.01 5.19
CA THR A 183 -40.71 8.15 6.10
C THR A 183 -39.31 8.55 6.57
N LEU A 184 -38.88 9.78 6.27
CA LEU A 184 -37.57 10.26 6.71
C LEU A 184 -37.52 10.46 8.23
N PRO A 185 -36.39 10.12 8.89
CA PRO A 185 -36.18 10.41 10.30
C PRO A 185 -35.90 11.91 10.54
N SER A 186 -36.12 12.37 11.77
CA SER A 186 -35.98 13.78 12.21
C SER A 186 -34.61 14.43 11.97
N TRP A 187 -33.56 13.64 11.71
CA TRP A 187 -32.21 14.11 11.42
C TRP A 187 -31.93 14.29 9.93
N LEU A 188 -32.80 13.81 9.04
CA LEU A 188 -32.62 13.83 7.58
C LEU A 188 -33.79 14.55 6.92
N SER A 189 -33.55 15.73 6.35
CA SER A 189 -34.58 16.48 5.61
C SER A 189 -34.71 15.99 4.16
N GLU A 190 -35.80 16.34 3.48
CA GLU A 190 -35.89 16.12 2.03
C GLU A 190 -34.83 16.93 1.26
N GLU A 191 -34.47 18.13 1.73
CA GLU A 191 -33.39 18.95 1.15
C GLU A 191 -32.03 18.26 1.22
N ASP A 192 -31.71 17.62 2.35
CA ASP A 192 -30.49 16.80 2.48
C ASP A 192 -30.50 15.64 1.47
N VAL A 193 -31.64 14.94 1.33
CA VAL A 193 -31.79 13.83 0.38
C VAL A 193 -31.68 14.31 -1.06
N ASP A 194 -32.29 15.45 -1.40
CA ASP A 194 -32.23 16.06 -2.73
C ASP A 194 -30.82 16.52 -3.08
N TYR A 195 -30.05 17.02 -2.10
CA TYR A 195 -28.64 17.32 -2.29
C TYR A 195 -27.85 16.07 -2.70
N TYR A 196 -27.92 14.98 -1.93
CA TYR A 196 -27.25 13.72 -2.28
C TYR A 196 -27.73 13.17 -3.64
N ALA A 197 -29.04 13.14 -3.87
CA ALA A 197 -29.61 12.64 -5.12
C ALA A 197 -29.10 13.42 -6.33
N SER A 198 -29.08 14.75 -6.27
CA SER A 198 -28.63 15.61 -7.38
C SER A 198 -27.17 15.35 -7.80
N LYS A 199 -26.32 14.90 -6.88
CA LYS A 199 -24.91 14.56 -7.15
C LYS A 199 -24.78 13.14 -7.71
N PHE A 200 -25.42 12.15 -7.09
CA PHE A 200 -25.40 10.77 -7.59
C PHE A 200 -26.16 10.58 -8.91
N GLU A 201 -27.09 11.49 -9.27
CA GLU A 201 -27.69 11.56 -10.61
C GLU A 201 -26.71 12.03 -11.69
N GLN A 202 -25.70 12.82 -11.32
CA GLN A 202 -24.64 13.29 -12.23
C GLN A 202 -23.47 12.29 -12.32
N SER A 203 -23.00 11.76 -11.18
CA SER A 203 -21.85 10.86 -11.12
C SER A 203 -22.19 9.38 -11.38
N GLY A 204 -23.44 8.99 -11.14
CA GLY A 204 -23.80 7.59 -10.92
C GLY A 204 -23.14 7.01 -9.66
N PHE A 205 -23.35 5.70 -9.44
CA PHE A 205 -22.78 4.97 -8.29
C PHE A 205 -21.48 4.22 -8.60
N THR A 206 -21.02 4.13 -9.86
CA THR A 206 -19.88 3.28 -10.24
C THR A 206 -18.58 3.65 -9.52
N GLY A 207 -18.23 4.94 -9.44
CA GLY A 207 -17.03 5.38 -8.71
C GLY A 207 -17.07 4.99 -7.23
N ALA A 208 -18.22 5.19 -6.59
CA ALA A 208 -18.48 4.82 -5.20
C ALA A 208 -18.43 3.30 -4.95
N VAL A 209 -18.99 2.50 -5.88
CA VAL A 209 -19.00 1.03 -5.82
C VAL A 209 -17.62 0.43 -6.10
N ASN A 210 -16.78 1.08 -6.91
CA ASN A 210 -15.45 0.58 -7.28
C ASN A 210 -14.51 0.37 -6.08
N TYR A 211 -14.70 1.09 -4.95
CA TYR A 211 -13.96 0.86 -3.70
C TYR A 211 -14.16 -0.56 -3.14
N TYR A 212 -15.35 -1.13 -3.33
CA TYR A 212 -15.67 -2.51 -2.92
C TYR A 212 -15.13 -3.54 -3.91
N ARG A 213 -15.02 -3.16 -5.19
CA ARG A 213 -14.43 -4.00 -6.26
C ARG A 213 -12.92 -4.17 -6.12
N THR A 214 -12.24 -3.29 -5.38
CA THR A 214 -10.80 -3.40 -5.12
C THR A 214 -10.43 -4.15 -3.86
N LEU A 215 -11.36 -4.65 -3.03
CA LEU A 215 -11.02 -5.25 -1.73
C LEU A 215 -9.97 -6.38 -1.82
N ASP A 216 -10.09 -7.29 -2.79
CA ASP A 216 -9.12 -8.37 -3.00
C ASP A 216 -7.78 -7.86 -3.57
N LEU A 217 -7.80 -6.80 -4.39
CA LEU A 217 -6.58 -6.14 -4.88
C LEU A 217 -5.89 -5.34 -3.75
N ASN A 218 -6.66 -4.69 -2.88
CA ASN A 218 -6.16 -4.02 -1.68
C ASN A 218 -5.49 -5.05 -0.74
N TRP A 219 -6.04 -6.26 -0.63
CA TRP A 219 -5.43 -7.35 0.13
C TRP A 219 -4.08 -7.83 -0.46
N GLU A 220 -3.94 -7.83 -1.80
CA GLU A 220 -2.66 -8.12 -2.47
C GLU A 220 -1.66 -6.98 -2.21
N LEU A 221 -2.06 -5.73 -2.49
CA LEU A 221 -1.22 -4.54 -2.38
C LEU A 221 -0.82 -4.17 -0.94
N THR A 222 -1.57 -4.61 0.08
CA THR A 222 -1.26 -4.36 1.50
C THR A 222 -0.45 -5.47 2.16
N ALA A 223 -0.03 -6.51 1.41
CA ALA A 223 0.84 -7.56 1.92
C ALA A 223 2.10 -7.07 2.67
N PRO A 224 2.80 -5.98 2.25
CA PRO A 224 3.93 -5.45 2.99
C PRO A 224 3.65 -5.09 4.46
N TRP A 225 2.40 -4.73 4.81
CA TRP A 225 2.01 -4.33 6.18
C TRP A 225 1.35 -5.44 6.99
N THR A 226 1.49 -6.70 6.58
CA THR A 226 1.07 -7.84 7.39
C THR A 226 1.71 -7.76 8.80
N GLY A 227 0.89 -7.87 9.84
CA GLY A 227 1.32 -7.75 11.25
C GLY A 227 1.71 -6.35 11.74
N ALA A 228 1.58 -5.29 10.92
CA ALA A 228 1.89 -3.93 11.35
C ALA A 228 0.84 -3.37 12.32
N GLN A 229 1.29 -2.64 13.36
CA GLN A 229 0.43 -1.97 14.33
C GLN A 229 0.25 -0.48 14.00
N LEU A 230 -0.97 0.05 14.16
CA LEU A 230 -1.24 1.48 14.02
C LEU A 230 -0.76 2.25 15.26
N LYS A 231 0.20 3.16 15.06
CA LYS A 231 0.85 3.94 16.14
C LYS A 231 0.31 5.38 16.30
N VAL A 232 -0.84 5.67 15.70
CA VAL A 232 -1.57 6.95 15.89
C VAL A 232 -2.53 6.80 17.07
N PRO A 233 -2.70 7.83 17.93
CA PRO A 233 -3.76 7.82 18.95
C PRO A 233 -5.15 7.75 18.31
N VAL A 234 -5.98 6.78 18.73
CA VAL A 234 -7.31 6.55 18.14
C VAL A 234 -8.41 6.68 19.20
N LYS A 235 -9.47 7.42 18.87
CA LYS A 235 -10.79 7.28 19.50
C LYS A 235 -11.74 6.65 18.49
N PHE A 236 -12.47 5.62 18.91
CA PHE A 236 -13.39 4.89 18.04
C PHE A 236 -14.83 5.06 18.52
N ILE A 237 -15.76 5.38 17.62
CA ILE A 237 -17.17 5.62 17.94
C ILE A 237 -18.06 4.86 16.96
N VAL A 238 -19.08 4.18 17.47
CA VAL A 238 -19.96 3.32 16.66
C VAL A 238 -21.39 3.32 17.21
N GLY A 239 -22.38 3.23 16.32
CA GLY A 239 -23.78 3.04 16.71
C GLY A 239 -24.05 1.60 17.14
N ASP A 240 -24.91 1.38 18.13
CA ASP A 240 -25.27 0.05 18.62
C ASP A 240 -25.98 -0.83 17.56
N LEU A 241 -26.69 -0.22 16.60
CA LEU A 241 -27.33 -0.90 15.46
C LEU A 241 -26.47 -0.94 14.18
N ASP A 242 -25.21 -0.50 14.22
CA ASP A 242 -24.36 -0.38 13.01
C ASP A 242 -24.07 -1.73 12.33
N LEU A 243 -24.30 -1.83 11.02
CA LEU A 243 -24.07 -3.06 10.25
C LEU A 243 -22.63 -3.56 10.34
N ALA A 244 -21.63 -2.66 10.40
CA ALA A 244 -20.24 -3.02 10.54
C ALA A 244 -19.95 -3.58 11.95
N TYR A 245 -20.60 -3.03 12.97
CA TYR A 245 -20.46 -3.48 14.37
C TYR A 245 -21.09 -4.86 14.62
N HIS A 246 -22.08 -5.26 13.82
CA HIS A 246 -22.66 -6.60 13.83
C HIS A 246 -22.05 -7.56 12.79
N MET A 247 -20.89 -7.22 12.19
CA MET A 247 -20.11 -8.20 11.44
C MET A 247 -19.57 -9.31 12.36
N LYS A 248 -19.44 -10.51 11.81
CA LYS A 248 -19.10 -11.74 12.54
C LYS A 248 -17.70 -11.64 13.13
N GLY A 249 -17.59 -11.72 14.45
CA GLY A 249 -16.33 -11.57 15.18
C GLY A 249 -15.92 -10.11 15.46
N MET A 250 -16.66 -9.10 14.98
CA MET A 250 -16.25 -7.70 15.09
C MET A 250 -16.41 -7.16 16.52
N LYS A 251 -17.46 -7.55 17.26
CA LYS A 251 -17.62 -7.14 18.67
C LYS A 251 -16.56 -7.78 19.56
N GLU A 252 -16.27 -9.04 19.32
CA GLU A 252 -15.22 -9.79 20.00
C GLU A 252 -13.86 -9.17 19.72
N TYR A 253 -13.56 -8.81 18.47
CA TYR A 253 -12.34 -8.12 18.10
C TYR A 253 -12.20 -6.73 18.77
N ILE A 254 -13.25 -5.91 18.74
CA ILE A 254 -13.26 -4.56 19.32
C ILE A 254 -13.08 -4.61 20.85
N HIS A 255 -13.82 -5.47 21.55
CA HIS A 255 -13.92 -5.41 23.02
C HIS A 255 -13.00 -6.40 23.76
N ASN A 256 -12.59 -7.51 23.13
CA ASN A 256 -11.77 -8.54 23.79
C ASN A 256 -10.26 -8.37 23.49
N GLY A 257 -9.81 -7.13 23.30
CA GLY A 257 -8.39 -6.77 23.19
C GLY A 257 -7.73 -6.95 21.82
N GLY A 258 -8.43 -7.53 20.82
CA GLY A 258 -7.91 -7.66 19.45
C GLY A 258 -7.59 -6.29 18.83
N PHE A 259 -8.54 -5.36 18.92
CA PHE A 259 -8.38 -4.00 18.38
C PHE A 259 -7.31 -3.20 19.12
N GLN A 260 -7.16 -3.37 20.44
CA GLN A 260 -6.06 -2.77 21.21
C GLN A 260 -4.69 -3.35 20.83
N LYS A 261 -4.62 -4.65 20.48
CA LYS A 261 -3.37 -5.28 20.02
C LYS A 261 -2.88 -4.66 18.72
N ASP A 262 -3.79 -4.44 17.76
CA ASP A 262 -3.43 -3.90 16.45
C ASP A 262 -3.33 -2.36 16.47
N VAL A 263 -4.01 -1.70 17.40
CA VAL A 263 -3.96 -0.25 17.65
C VAL A 263 -3.57 0.03 19.12
N PRO A 264 -2.27 -0.04 19.48
CA PRO A 264 -1.83 0.10 20.87
C PRO A 264 -2.15 1.43 21.56
N LEU A 265 -2.42 2.49 20.78
CA LEU A 265 -2.82 3.82 21.27
C LEU A 265 -4.33 4.09 21.09
N LEU A 266 -5.15 3.04 20.96
CA LEU A 266 -6.60 3.15 21.11
C LEU A 266 -6.92 3.62 22.54
N GLN A 267 -7.73 4.67 22.65
CA GLN A 267 -8.08 5.32 23.91
C GLN A 267 -9.44 4.86 24.44
N GLU A 268 -10.51 5.20 23.72
CA GLU A 268 -11.89 4.98 24.12
C GLU A 268 -12.68 4.39 22.95
N VAL A 269 -13.46 3.36 23.23
CA VAL A 269 -14.48 2.79 22.35
C VAL A 269 -15.84 3.25 22.84
N VAL A 270 -16.49 4.13 22.09
CA VAL A 270 -17.81 4.69 22.41
C VAL A 270 -18.88 3.99 21.57
N ALA A 271 -19.62 3.06 22.19
CA ALA A 271 -20.85 2.55 21.62
C ALA A 271 -22.01 3.48 21.98
N ILE A 272 -22.62 4.13 20.97
CA ILE A 272 -23.77 5.00 21.15
C ILE A 272 -25.03 4.14 21.10
N PHE A 273 -25.71 4.03 22.25
CA PHE A 273 -26.96 3.28 22.40
C PHE A 273 -28.19 4.15 22.17
N GLU A 274 -29.23 3.58 21.56
CA GLU A 274 -30.53 4.24 21.47
C GLU A 274 -31.29 4.19 22.80
N TYR A 275 -31.26 5.30 23.54
CA TYR A 275 -32.09 5.48 24.75
C TYR A 275 -33.55 5.80 24.36
N TYR A 276 -34.34 4.76 24.15
CA TYR A 276 -35.80 4.87 24.04
C TYR A 276 -36.41 5.38 25.35
N LYS A 277 -36.90 6.63 25.38
CA LYS A 277 -37.65 7.18 26.52
C LYS A 277 -39.14 7.46 26.24
N THR A 278 -39.50 7.98 25.06
CA THR A 278 -40.90 8.13 24.60
C THR A 278 -40.99 8.15 23.07
N GLU A 279 -42.18 7.88 22.53
CA GLU A 279 -42.46 7.81 21.08
C GLU A 279 -42.09 9.06 20.26
N ASN A 280 -42.06 10.23 20.91
CA ASN A 280 -41.75 11.52 20.31
C ASN A 280 -40.26 11.92 20.38
N ASP A 281 -39.43 11.24 21.17
CA ASP A 281 -38.01 11.60 21.36
C ASP A 281 -37.09 10.68 20.53
N ARG A 282 -37.44 10.50 19.25
CA ARG A 282 -36.66 9.74 18.28
C ARG A 282 -35.36 10.47 17.97
N ARG A 283 -34.28 10.10 18.68
CA ARG A 283 -32.91 10.58 18.48
C ARG A 283 -32.00 9.45 17.99
N PRO A 284 -31.87 9.23 16.68
CA PRO A 284 -30.97 8.24 16.12
C PRO A 284 -29.58 8.84 15.89
N VAL A 285 -28.54 8.09 16.24
CA VAL A 285 -27.17 8.34 15.77
C VAL A 285 -26.75 7.12 14.95
N LEU A 286 -26.78 7.25 13.62
CA LEU A 286 -26.18 6.28 12.70
C LEU A 286 -26.01 6.87 11.29
N PHE A 287 -25.03 6.33 10.56
CA PHE A 287 -24.25 7.00 9.52
C PHE A 287 -23.56 8.29 10.01
N GLN A 288 -22.30 8.48 9.60
CA GLN A 288 -21.21 9.22 10.28
C GLN A 288 -21.50 10.67 10.75
N ALA A 289 -22.57 11.31 10.26
CA ALA A 289 -22.86 12.74 10.38
C ALA A 289 -23.50 13.24 11.71
N SER A 290 -24.15 12.38 12.50
CA SER A 290 -25.15 12.85 13.50
C SER A 290 -24.67 13.04 14.96
N ILE A 291 -23.38 12.83 15.24
CA ILE A 291 -22.84 12.72 16.63
C ILE A 291 -22.92 14.02 17.48
N PHE A 292 -23.06 15.21 16.88
CA PHE A 292 -22.91 16.50 17.58
C PHE A 292 -24.06 17.51 17.38
N ARG A 293 -25.33 17.08 17.48
CA ARG A 293 -26.47 18.02 17.30
C ARG A 293 -26.95 18.73 18.58
N ASP A 294 -26.63 18.24 19.78
CA ASP A 294 -27.12 18.83 21.05
C ASP A 294 -26.02 19.08 22.10
N SER A 295 -25.68 20.35 22.28
CA SER A 295 -25.11 20.88 23.53
C SER A 295 -25.69 22.27 23.83
N HIS A 296 -27.02 22.43 23.76
CA HIS A 296 -27.75 23.63 24.20
C HIS A 296 -27.91 23.67 25.73
N SER A 297 -26.81 23.40 26.43
CA SER A 297 -26.64 23.66 27.86
C SER A 297 -25.27 24.28 28.03
N THR A 298 -25.23 25.61 28.15
CA THR A 298 -24.01 26.34 28.51
C THR A 298 -23.51 25.85 29.87
N PRO A 299 -22.31 25.25 29.96
CA PRO A 299 -21.64 25.11 31.24
C PRO A 299 -21.10 26.49 31.60
N GLU A 300 -21.42 26.99 32.80
CA GLU A 300 -20.74 28.18 33.32
C GLU A 300 -19.25 27.86 33.51
N ILE A 301 -18.40 28.44 32.65
CA ILE A 301 -16.95 28.25 32.74
C ILE A 301 -16.43 29.13 33.89
N HIS A 302 -16.33 28.54 35.09
CA HIS A 302 -15.47 29.10 36.12
C HIS A 302 -14.00 28.88 35.72
N THR A 303 -13.37 29.95 35.25
CA THR A 303 -11.94 29.97 34.92
C THR A 303 -11.09 29.96 36.19
N LEU A 304 -10.28 28.90 36.37
CA LEU A 304 -9.05 28.94 37.16
C LEU A 304 -7.90 28.36 36.31
N PRO A 305 -6.70 28.95 36.34
CA PRO A 305 -5.64 28.61 35.40
C PRO A 305 -4.78 27.43 35.86
N GLY A 306 -4.55 26.48 34.96
CA GLY A 306 -3.42 25.56 35.00
C GLY A 306 -3.56 24.33 35.88
N GLU A 307 -4.12 23.24 35.34
CA GLU A 307 -3.64 21.86 35.49
C GLU A 307 -4.46 20.92 34.58
N PHE A 308 -3.84 19.85 34.06
CA PHE A 308 -4.51 18.83 33.24
C PHE A 308 -5.20 17.78 34.14
N PRO A 309 -6.53 17.54 34.04
CA PRO A 309 -7.17 16.44 34.75
C PRO A 309 -7.18 15.15 33.91
N LEU A 310 -6.43 14.14 34.35
CA LEU A 310 -6.75 12.75 34.00
C LEU A 310 -8.06 12.35 34.71
N PHE A 311 -9.04 11.87 33.95
CA PHE A 311 -10.23 11.22 34.53
C PHE A 311 -10.05 9.70 34.56
N THR A 312 -9.49 9.20 35.66
CA THR A 312 -9.52 7.76 35.99
C THR A 312 -10.82 7.42 36.72
N CYS A 313 -11.72 6.65 36.08
CA CYS A 313 -12.92 6.14 36.73
C CYS A 313 -12.71 4.67 37.15
N THR A 314 -12.34 4.46 38.42
CA THR A 314 -12.02 3.13 38.96
C THR A 314 -13.28 2.46 39.52
N LEU A 315 -13.83 1.46 38.83
CA LEU A 315 -14.84 0.57 39.41
C LEU A 315 -14.19 -0.67 40.03
N LYS A 316 -14.16 -0.70 41.37
CA LYS A 316 -13.82 -1.90 42.13
C LYS A 316 -14.91 -2.97 41.97
N LEU A 317 -14.50 -4.20 41.68
CA LEU A 317 -15.25 -5.40 42.03
C LEU A 317 -14.35 -6.35 42.82
N GLU A 318 -14.55 -6.37 44.13
CA GLU A 318 -13.96 -7.34 45.04
C GLU A 318 -14.88 -8.56 45.13
N ARG A 319 -14.33 -9.77 45.02
CA ARG A 319 -14.89 -10.98 45.65
C ARG A 319 -13.83 -12.05 45.88
N GLU A 320 -14.04 -12.81 46.94
CA GLU A 320 -12.99 -13.55 47.64
C GLU A 320 -12.90 -15.04 47.23
N ARG A 321 -11.67 -15.54 47.27
CA ARG A 321 -11.18 -16.83 47.82
C ARG A 321 -12.14 -18.03 47.95
N GLU A 322 -11.67 -19.20 47.51
CA GLU A 322 -11.20 -20.34 48.34
C GLU A 322 -10.49 -21.37 47.41
N SER A 323 -9.25 -21.79 47.70
CA SER A 323 -8.83 -23.08 48.33
C SER A 323 -9.11 -24.33 47.47
N GLU A 324 -8.27 -25.38 47.36
CA GLU A 324 -7.00 -25.76 48.02
C GLU A 324 -6.38 -27.01 47.31
N ARG A 325 -5.09 -27.37 47.56
CA ARG A 325 -4.42 -28.69 47.31
C ARG A 325 -4.25 -29.14 45.84
N ASP A 326 -3.41 -30.09 45.41
CA ASP A 326 -2.13 -30.73 45.83
C ASP A 326 -1.58 -31.49 44.58
N GLY A 327 -0.32 -31.96 44.44
CA GLY A 327 0.89 -31.86 45.27
C GLY A 327 1.96 -32.92 44.89
N GLY A 328 3.19 -32.49 44.57
CA GLY A 328 4.38 -33.35 44.29
C GLY A 328 4.77 -33.51 42.80
N ASP A 329 6.01 -33.85 42.37
CA ASP A 329 7.42 -33.76 42.84
C ASP A 329 8.27 -34.74 41.94
N ARG A 330 9.55 -34.41 41.66
CA ARG A 330 10.61 -35.18 40.89
C ARG A 330 10.43 -35.33 39.36
N ALA A 331 11.43 -35.13 38.48
CA ALA A 331 12.87 -35.53 38.40
C ALA A 331 13.05 -37.02 38.00
N GLN A 332 14.01 -37.49 37.18
CA GLN A 332 15.17 -36.88 36.47
C GLN A 332 15.69 -37.84 35.34
N ASP A 333 16.81 -37.48 34.69
CA ASP A 333 17.83 -38.34 34.02
C ASP A 333 17.68 -38.85 32.56
N ASP A 334 18.52 -38.25 31.70
CA ASP A 334 19.58 -38.86 30.86
C ASP A 334 19.44 -40.29 30.28
N LYS A 335 19.71 -40.40 28.95
CA LYS A 335 21.01 -40.93 28.46
C LYS A 335 21.27 -40.72 26.96
N CYS A 336 22.57 -40.69 26.62
CA CYS A 336 23.14 -40.59 25.28
C CYS A 336 23.78 -41.93 24.88
N GLU A 337 23.75 -42.30 23.59
CA GLU A 337 24.81 -43.13 22.97
C GLU A 337 24.85 -43.02 21.42
N ARG A 338 25.93 -43.52 20.79
CA ARG A 338 26.40 -43.13 19.44
C ARG A 338 26.60 -44.32 18.46
N HIS A 339 26.86 -43.97 17.19
CA HIS A 339 27.57 -44.68 16.09
C HIS A 339 26.72 -45.46 15.05
N TYR A 340 27.16 -45.77 13.81
CA TYR A 340 28.50 -45.63 13.15
C TYR A 340 28.42 -45.13 11.68
N ASN A 341 29.58 -44.75 11.11
CA ASN A 341 29.83 -44.40 9.69
C ASN A 341 29.73 -45.57 8.69
N THR A 342 29.52 -45.24 7.40
CA THR A 342 30.33 -45.76 6.27
C THR A 342 30.52 -44.70 5.16
N HIS A 343 31.60 -44.81 4.38
CA HIS A 343 31.99 -43.89 3.29
C HIS A 343 31.57 -44.36 1.89
N SER A 344 31.42 -43.42 0.96
CA SER A 344 31.91 -43.57 -0.43
C SER A 344 32.40 -42.22 -0.96
N SER A 345 33.26 -42.23 -1.98
CA SER A 345 34.03 -41.06 -2.42
C SER A 345 34.08 -40.95 -3.94
N GLU A 346 33.71 -39.78 -4.49
CA GLU A 346 34.03 -39.42 -5.87
C GLU A 346 34.62 -38.00 -5.91
N ARG A 347 35.69 -37.83 -6.69
CA ARG A 347 36.43 -36.56 -6.81
C ARG A 347 35.98 -35.81 -8.06
N SER A 348 35.10 -34.83 -7.92
CA SER A 348 35.06 -33.70 -8.85
C SER A 348 36.18 -32.71 -8.49
N ARG A 349 36.73 -32.01 -9.50
CA ARG A 349 37.83 -31.05 -9.27
C ARG A 349 37.25 -29.72 -8.79
N SER A 350 37.59 -29.34 -7.56
CA SER A 350 37.20 -28.06 -6.96
C SER A 350 37.86 -26.88 -7.68
N ILE A 351 37.04 -25.94 -8.15
CA ILE A 351 37.44 -24.53 -8.26
C ILE A 351 37.66 -24.01 -6.82
N GLY A 352 38.69 -23.21 -6.58
CA GLY A 352 39.03 -22.74 -5.24
C GLY A 352 37.94 -21.83 -4.65
N PRO A 353 37.72 -21.83 -3.32
CA PRO A 353 36.69 -21.01 -2.71
C PRO A 353 37.11 -19.54 -2.70
N ASN A 354 36.39 -18.71 -3.48
CA ASN A 354 36.18 -17.33 -3.07
C ASN A 354 35.36 -17.38 -1.74
N PRO A 355 35.67 -16.58 -0.69
CA PRO A 355 35.12 -16.84 0.63
C PRO A 355 33.62 -16.60 0.64
N SER A 356 32.87 -17.70 0.70
CA SER A 356 31.41 -17.66 0.67
C SER A 356 30.87 -17.10 1.99
N TRP A 357 29.72 -16.41 1.93
CA TRP A 357 29.06 -15.80 3.10
C TRP A 357 28.97 -16.70 4.36
N PRO A 358 28.73 -18.03 4.25
CA PRO A 358 28.77 -18.93 5.41
C PRO A 358 30.12 -18.96 6.14
N ALA A 359 31.25 -18.78 5.45
CA ALA A 359 32.58 -18.71 6.06
C ALA A 359 32.78 -17.46 6.93
N HIS A 360 31.95 -16.42 6.73
CA HIS A 360 31.93 -15.20 7.52
C HIS A 360 30.79 -15.16 8.55
N GLY A 361 30.06 -16.27 8.74
CA GLY A 361 28.97 -16.38 9.72
C GLY A 361 27.61 -15.81 9.27
N TYR A 362 27.46 -15.45 7.99
CA TYR A 362 26.22 -14.93 7.43
C TYR A 362 25.45 -15.98 6.61
N ARG A 363 24.12 -16.01 6.76
CA ARG A 363 23.23 -16.82 5.92
C ARG A 363 22.84 -16.03 4.67
N ALA A 364 23.45 -16.34 3.53
CA ALA A 364 23.03 -15.80 2.25
C ALA A 364 21.69 -16.42 1.79
N VAL A 365 20.81 -15.59 1.24
CA VAL A 365 19.54 -15.99 0.61
C VAL A 365 19.37 -15.13 -0.64
N ALA A 366 19.15 -15.76 -1.79
CA ALA A 366 18.94 -15.10 -3.07
C ALA A 366 17.78 -15.80 -3.79
N PRO A 367 16.56 -15.25 -3.75
CA PRO A 367 15.40 -15.81 -4.45
C PRO A 367 15.36 -15.36 -5.91
N ASP A 368 14.85 -16.22 -6.79
CA ASP A 368 14.30 -15.77 -8.06
C ASP A 368 13.05 -14.92 -7.77
N LEU A 369 13.02 -13.67 -8.25
CA LEU A 369 11.89 -12.77 -8.04
C LEU A 369 10.66 -13.19 -8.87
N ARG A 370 9.49 -12.61 -8.57
CA ARG A 370 8.24 -12.85 -9.31
C ARG A 370 8.48 -12.70 -10.83
N GLY A 371 8.22 -13.74 -11.59
CA GLY A 371 8.39 -13.76 -13.06
C GLY A 371 9.82 -13.99 -13.56
N TYR A 372 10.75 -14.39 -12.69
CA TYR A 372 12.12 -14.80 -13.04
C TYR A 372 12.38 -16.27 -12.68
N GLY A 373 13.33 -16.88 -13.38
CA GLY A 373 13.94 -18.16 -13.03
C GLY A 373 12.94 -19.29 -12.75
N ASP A 374 13.08 -19.96 -11.61
CA ASP A 374 12.24 -21.10 -11.23
C ASP A 374 11.01 -20.69 -10.37
N THR A 375 10.73 -19.38 -10.22
CA THR A 375 9.57 -18.87 -9.47
C THR A 375 8.27 -19.05 -10.25
N THR A 376 7.59 -20.15 -9.96
CA THR A 376 6.31 -20.53 -10.59
C THR A 376 5.11 -19.71 -10.11
N GLY A 377 3.99 -19.78 -10.84
CA GLY A 377 2.75 -19.07 -10.49
C GLY A 377 2.77 -17.56 -10.82
N ALA A 378 3.80 -17.08 -11.51
CA ALA A 378 3.93 -15.70 -11.94
C ALA A 378 2.72 -15.28 -12.83
N PRO A 379 1.98 -14.20 -12.48
CA PRO A 379 0.83 -13.78 -13.28
C PRO A 379 1.21 -13.26 -14.67
N THR A 380 0.25 -13.19 -15.59
CA THR A 380 0.49 -12.61 -16.93
C THR A 380 0.34 -11.09 -16.97
N SER A 381 -0.51 -10.52 -16.10
CA SER A 381 -0.83 -9.09 -16.09
C SER A 381 0.26 -8.26 -15.42
N ALA A 382 0.76 -7.23 -16.11
CA ALA A 382 1.71 -6.26 -15.56
C ALA A 382 1.22 -5.56 -14.28
N ALA A 383 -0.10 -5.44 -14.09
CA ALA A 383 -0.68 -4.86 -12.87
C ALA A 383 -0.37 -5.67 -11.59
N GLN A 384 0.11 -6.91 -11.72
CA GLN A 384 0.54 -7.77 -10.61
C GLN A 384 2.08 -7.85 -10.45
N TYR A 385 2.80 -6.95 -11.11
CA TYR A 385 4.26 -6.73 -10.99
C TYR A 385 4.58 -5.35 -10.39
N THR A 386 3.60 -4.73 -9.73
CA THR A 386 3.86 -3.49 -8.98
C THR A 386 4.79 -3.75 -7.81
N ILE A 387 5.50 -2.71 -7.40
CA ILE A 387 6.50 -2.74 -6.34
C ILE A 387 5.96 -3.26 -5.00
N LEU A 388 4.65 -3.13 -4.78
CA LEU A 388 3.93 -3.62 -3.61
C LEU A 388 3.75 -5.14 -3.62
N HIS A 389 3.52 -5.73 -4.80
CA HIS A 389 3.55 -7.18 -4.97
C HIS A 389 4.96 -7.73 -4.75
N LEU A 390 5.96 -7.09 -5.35
CA LEU A 390 7.36 -7.52 -5.27
C LEU A 390 7.89 -7.44 -3.83
N VAL A 391 7.64 -6.34 -3.12
CA VAL A 391 7.96 -6.21 -1.68
C VAL A 391 7.09 -7.14 -0.84
N GLY A 392 5.82 -7.36 -1.20
CA GLY A 392 4.92 -8.30 -0.53
C GLY A 392 5.44 -9.75 -0.55
N ASP A 393 5.93 -10.21 -1.71
CA ASP A 393 6.55 -11.53 -1.87
C ASP A 393 7.82 -11.65 -1.02
N VAL A 394 8.66 -10.60 -1.00
CA VAL A 394 9.86 -10.56 -0.14
C VAL A 394 9.46 -10.62 1.34
N VAL A 395 8.48 -9.83 1.80
CA VAL A 395 8.03 -9.87 3.21
C VAL A 395 7.47 -11.25 3.58
N ALA A 396 6.67 -11.86 2.71
CA ALA A 396 6.13 -13.20 2.93
C ALA A 396 7.23 -14.28 2.98
N LEU A 397 8.27 -14.17 2.14
CA LEU A 397 9.47 -15.02 2.22
C LEU A 397 10.17 -14.85 3.58
N LEU A 398 10.38 -13.61 4.05
CA LEU A 398 11.03 -13.36 5.34
C LEU A 398 10.27 -14.00 6.49
N ASP A 399 8.95 -13.86 6.53
CA ASP A 399 8.11 -14.45 7.58
C ASP A 399 8.17 -15.99 7.58
N ALA A 400 8.50 -16.61 6.43
CA ALA A 400 8.69 -18.05 6.31
C ALA A 400 10.10 -18.56 6.68
N ILE A 401 11.15 -17.72 6.61
CA ILE A 401 12.55 -18.18 6.78
C ILE A 401 13.37 -17.43 7.84
N VAL A 402 12.87 -16.33 8.40
CA VAL A 402 13.53 -15.49 9.42
C VAL A 402 12.66 -15.48 10.69
N PRO A 403 13.22 -15.70 11.89
CA PRO A 403 12.48 -15.55 13.15
C PRO A 403 11.89 -14.13 13.28
N GLU A 404 10.68 -13.99 13.86
CA GLU A 404 9.93 -12.73 13.88
C GLU A 404 10.70 -11.53 14.46
N GLN A 405 11.61 -11.77 15.41
CA GLN A 405 12.42 -10.74 16.06
C GLN A 405 13.66 -10.27 15.26
N ASP A 406 14.07 -10.97 14.20
CA ASP A 406 15.34 -10.69 13.51
C ASP A 406 15.18 -9.68 12.35
N LYS A 407 16.15 -8.78 12.24
CA LYS A 407 16.30 -7.86 11.09
C LYS A 407 17.36 -8.39 10.12
N MET A 408 17.14 -8.17 8.83
CA MET A 408 18.07 -8.62 7.79
C MET A 408 18.96 -7.51 7.22
N PHE A 409 20.10 -7.90 6.66
CA PHE A 409 20.86 -7.09 5.73
C PHE A 409 20.31 -7.30 4.32
N VAL A 410 20.08 -6.22 3.58
CA VAL A 410 19.61 -6.28 2.19
C VAL A 410 20.76 -5.89 1.27
N VAL A 411 20.88 -6.59 0.15
CA VAL A 411 21.74 -6.21 -0.97
C VAL A 411 20.89 -6.28 -2.24
N GLY A 412 20.94 -5.25 -3.08
CA GLY A 412 20.17 -5.20 -4.32
C GLY A 412 20.99 -4.60 -5.46
N HIS A 413 20.72 -5.05 -6.68
CA HIS A 413 21.26 -4.54 -7.95
C HIS A 413 20.11 -4.33 -8.94
N ASP A 414 20.20 -3.31 -9.80
CA ASP A 414 19.17 -2.97 -10.81
C ASP A 414 17.74 -2.93 -10.21
N TRP A 415 16.76 -3.66 -10.78
CA TRP A 415 15.42 -3.78 -10.20
C TRP A 415 15.40 -4.37 -8.78
N GLY A 416 16.37 -5.21 -8.42
CA GLY A 416 16.56 -5.68 -7.05
C GLY A 416 16.93 -4.55 -6.09
N ALA A 417 17.71 -3.56 -6.54
CA ALA A 417 17.96 -2.33 -5.78
C ALA A 417 16.69 -1.47 -5.69
N PHE A 418 15.93 -1.33 -6.78
CA PHE A 418 14.65 -0.62 -6.78
C PHE A 418 13.64 -1.23 -5.77
N ILE A 419 13.56 -2.57 -5.69
CA ILE A 419 12.78 -3.29 -4.67
C ILE A 419 13.35 -3.05 -3.26
N GLY A 420 14.68 -3.11 -3.10
CA GLY A 420 15.36 -2.83 -1.82
C GLY A 420 15.03 -1.45 -1.25
N TRP A 421 14.99 -0.41 -2.10
CA TRP A 421 14.58 0.93 -1.71
C TRP A 421 13.14 0.97 -1.16
N HIS A 422 12.20 0.35 -1.86
CA HIS A 422 10.79 0.34 -1.45
C HIS A 422 10.54 -0.55 -0.23
N LEU A 423 11.29 -1.64 -0.08
CA LEU A 423 11.30 -2.44 1.14
C LEU A 423 11.79 -1.62 2.34
N CYS A 424 12.80 -0.77 2.17
CA CYS A 424 13.26 0.16 3.20
C CYS A 424 12.25 1.29 3.51
N LEU A 425 11.38 1.66 2.57
CA LEU A 425 10.26 2.59 2.82
C LEU A 425 9.08 1.93 3.52
N PHE A 426 8.68 0.73 3.07
CA PHE A 426 7.46 0.07 3.53
C PHE A 426 7.67 -0.69 4.85
N LYS A 427 8.85 -1.30 5.04
CA LYS A 427 9.22 -2.11 6.22
C LYS A 427 10.65 -1.83 6.75
N PRO A 428 10.98 -0.56 7.10
CA PRO A 428 12.25 -0.22 7.76
C PRO A 428 12.45 -0.91 9.12
N ASP A 429 11.36 -1.41 9.73
CA ASP A 429 11.41 -2.25 10.93
C ASP A 429 12.12 -3.59 10.68
N ARG A 430 12.02 -4.17 9.48
CA ARG A 430 12.62 -5.48 9.11
C ARG A 430 14.04 -5.38 8.53
N VAL A 431 14.48 -4.20 8.10
CA VAL A 431 15.81 -4.00 7.52
C VAL A 431 16.79 -3.43 8.55
N LYS A 432 17.95 -4.07 8.70
CA LYS A 432 19.05 -3.65 9.57
C LYS A 432 19.93 -2.60 8.88
N ALA A 433 20.33 -2.88 7.64
CA ALA A 433 21.01 -1.96 6.73
C ALA A 433 20.87 -2.45 5.27
N PHE A 434 21.06 -1.58 4.29
CA PHE A 434 20.89 -1.87 2.86
C PHE A 434 22.13 -1.46 2.04
N VAL A 435 22.61 -2.33 1.16
CA VAL A 435 23.61 -2.01 0.14
C VAL A 435 22.93 -1.96 -1.22
N SER A 436 22.87 -0.76 -1.81
CA SER A 436 22.31 -0.56 -3.15
C SER A 436 23.42 -0.50 -4.18
N LEU A 437 23.32 -1.35 -5.21
CA LEU A 437 24.24 -1.42 -6.34
C LEU A 437 23.54 -0.88 -7.60
N SER A 438 24.26 -0.08 -8.39
CA SER A 438 23.76 0.62 -9.60
C SER A 438 22.71 1.71 -9.34
N ILE A 439 21.53 1.34 -8.82
CA ILE A 439 20.36 2.23 -8.78
C ILE A 439 20.32 3.04 -7.47
N ALA A 440 20.45 4.37 -7.58
CA ALA A 440 20.22 5.30 -6.48
C ALA A 440 18.73 5.38 -6.11
N PHE A 441 18.39 5.98 -4.97
CA PHE A 441 16.99 6.19 -4.61
C PHE A 441 16.34 7.16 -5.61
N ILE A 442 15.18 6.80 -6.17
CA ILE A 442 14.42 7.65 -7.09
C ILE A 442 13.23 8.23 -6.32
N PRO A 443 13.30 9.48 -5.82
CA PRO A 443 12.18 10.10 -5.11
C PRO A 443 11.00 10.32 -6.06
N ARG A 444 9.78 10.04 -5.58
CA ARG A 444 8.56 10.23 -6.37
C ARG A 444 8.31 11.71 -6.66
N ASN A 445 8.25 12.08 -7.94
CA ASN A 445 7.81 13.40 -8.38
C ASN A 445 6.26 13.45 -8.42
N PRO A 446 5.57 14.30 -7.62
CA PRO A 446 4.11 14.32 -7.59
C PRO A 446 3.44 14.92 -8.83
N THR A 447 4.18 15.60 -9.72
CA THR A 447 3.64 16.27 -10.91
C THR A 447 4.05 15.63 -12.24
N ALA A 448 4.89 14.59 -12.24
CA ALA A 448 5.36 13.92 -13.45
C ALA A 448 5.52 12.41 -13.24
N LYS A 449 4.97 11.61 -14.16
CA LYS A 449 5.18 10.16 -14.22
C LYS A 449 6.58 9.83 -14.73
N LEU A 450 7.11 8.68 -14.30
CA LEU A 450 8.47 8.27 -14.66
C LEU A 450 8.58 7.99 -16.16
N LEU A 451 7.62 7.26 -16.74
CA LEU A 451 7.61 6.95 -18.18
C LEU A 451 7.57 8.22 -19.05
N ASP A 452 6.75 9.20 -18.66
CA ASP A 452 6.64 10.47 -19.39
C ASP A 452 7.94 11.29 -19.30
N ALA A 453 8.64 11.25 -18.16
CA ALA A 453 9.96 11.88 -18.02
C ALA A 453 11.01 11.20 -18.91
N PHE A 454 11.06 9.86 -18.97
CA PHE A 454 11.95 9.13 -19.88
C PHE A 454 11.63 9.43 -21.34
N ARG A 455 10.34 9.43 -21.73
CA ARG A 455 9.89 9.78 -23.09
C ARG A 455 10.27 11.22 -23.46
N ALA A 456 10.13 12.18 -22.53
CA ALA A 456 10.48 13.57 -22.77
C ALA A 456 11.99 13.81 -22.90
N LEU A 457 12.82 13.04 -22.18
CA LEU A 457 14.28 13.16 -22.20
C LEU A 457 14.94 12.43 -23.37
N PHE A 458 14.41 11.27 -23.77
CA PHE A 458 15.08 10.34 -24.69
C PHE A 458 14.24 9.92 -25.91
N GLY A 459 12.95 10.23 -25.95
CA GLY A 459 12.03 9.81 -27.02
C GLY A 459 11.54 8.36 -26.89
N ASP A 460 10.61 7.97 -27.76
CA ASP A 460 9.89 6.68 -27.67
C ASP A 460 10.76 5.44 -27.98
N ASP A 461 11.92 5.61 -28.63
CA ASP A 461 12.86 4.51 -28.91
C ASP A 461 13.74 4.14 -27.70
N HIS A 462 13.70 4.92 -26.60
CA HIS A 462 14.38 4.56 -25.36
C HIS A 462 13.83 3.24 -24.78
N TYR A 463 14.70 2.40 -24.22
CA TYR A 463 14.31 1.05 -23.79
C TYR A 463 13.12 1.00 -22.82
N VAL A 464 13.02 1.95 -21.87
CA VAL A 464 11.90 2.01 -20.91
C VAL A 464 10.57 2.27 -21.64
N CYS A 465 10.58 3.08 -22.70
CA CYS A 465 9.43 3.34 -23.55
C CYS A 465 9.10 2.15 -24.47
N ARG A 466 10.11 1.57 -25.12
CA ARG A 466 9.97 0.40 -26.01
C ARG A 466 9.47 -0.86 -25.30
N PHE A 467 9.70 -1.00 -23.99
CA PHE A 467 9.25 -2.15 -23.21
C PHE A 467 7.76 -2.08 -22.82
N GLN A 468 7.09 -0.93 -22.97
CA GLN A 468 5.72 -0.73 -22.49
C GLN A 468 4.67 -1.56 -23.25
N GLU A 469 4.80 -1.69 -24.57
CA GLU A 469 3.81 -2.41 -25.39
C GLU A 469 3.96 -3.94 -25.21
N PRO A 470 2.94 -4.65 -24.68
CA PRO A 470 3.05 -6.09 -24.40
C PRO A 470 3.28 -6.92 -25.66
N GLY A 471 4.31 -7.77 -25.65
CA GLY A 471 4.63 -8.70 -26.73
C GLY A 471 5.48 -8.12 -27.87
N VAL A 472 5.60 -6.80 -27.99
CA VAL A 472 6.34 -6.17 -29.11
C VAL A 472 7.84 -6.38 -28.99
N ILE A 473 8.44 -5.98 -27.86
CA ILE A 473 9.88 -6.16 -27.66
C ILE A 473 10.24 -7.64 -27.45
N GLU A 474 9.33 -8.44 -26.86
CA GLU A 474 9.49 -9.89 -26.82
C GLU A 474 9.64 -10.52 -28.21
N ALA A 475 8.86 -10.07 -29.20
CA ALA A 475 8.96 -10.56 -30.57
C ALA A 475 10.27 -10.14 -31.27
N GLU A 476 10.73 -8.89 -31.07
CA GLU A 476 12.02 -8.41 -31.61
C GLU A 476 13.22 -9.15 -30.99
N PHE A 477 13.18 -9.42 -29.68
CA PHE A 477 14.19 -10.22 -28.99
C PHE A 477 14.13 -11.72 -29.35
N ALA A 478 12.94 -12.28 -29.58
CA ALA A 478 12.81 -13.65 -30.08
C ALA A 478 13.45 -13.82 -31.47
N HIS A 479 13.33 -12.83 -32.37
CA HIS A 479 14.00 -12.85 -33.67
C HIS A 479 15.53 -12.74 -33.55
N THR A 480 16.02 -12.00 -32.56
CA THR A 480 17.46 -11.85 -32.26
C THR A 480 18.07 -13.11 -31.62
N GLY A 481 17.24 -13.91 -30.94
CA GLY A 481 17.65 -15.08 -30.15
C GLY A 481 18.07 -14.70 -28.73
N ILE A 482 17.41 -15.28 -27.72
CA ILE A 482 17.58 -14.97 -26.29
C ILE A 482 19.04 -14.96 -25.85
N ARG A 483 19.81 -15.99 -26.24
CA ARG A 483 21.25 -16.08 -25.96
C ARG A 483 22.05 -14.87 -26.46
N ARG A 484 21.76 -14.35 -27.65
CA ARG A 484 22.43 -13.15 -28.22
C ARG A 484 21.99 -11.89 -27.48
N VAL A 485 20.71 -11.77 -27.14
CA VAL A 485 20.15 -10.64 -26.37
C VAL A 485 20.82 -10.55 -24.99
N LEU A 486 20.97 -11.68 -24.29
CA LEU A 486 21.65 -11.75 -22.98
C LEU A 486 23.11 -11.32 -23.08
N LYS A 487 23.86 -11.83 -24.08
CA LYS A 487 25.23 -11.36 -24.33
C LYS A 487 25.27 -9.85 -24.56
N LYS A 488 24.37 -9.31 -25.40
CA LYS A 488 24.34 -7.87 -25.71
C LYS A 488 24.11 -6.98 -24.48
N PHE A 489 23.24 -7.39 -23.56
CA PHE A 489 23.06 -6.66 -22.30
C PHE A 489 24.26 -6.84 -21.36
N LEU A 490 24.68 -8.08 -21.08
CA LEU A 490 25.73 -8.37 -20.10
C LEU A 490 27.12 -7.83 -20.50
N THR A 491 27.41 -7.70 -21.80
CA THR A 491 28.68 -7.12 -22.28
C THR A 491 28.61 -5.62 -22.60
N TYR A 492 27.53 -4.93 -22.24
CA TYR A 492 27.37 -3.51 -22.54
C TYR A 492 28.25 -2.65 -21.63
N SER A 493 29.25 -1.98 -22.23
CA SER A 493 30.30 -1.23 -21.54
C SER A 493 30.32 0.27 -21.88
N SER A 494 29.24 0.77 -22.48
CA SER A 494 29.05 2.19 -22.79
C SER A 494 28.23 2.88 -21.69
N PRO A 495 28.51 4.15 -21.34
CA PRO A 495 27.65 4.96 -20.47
C PRO A 495 26.38 5.47 -21.18
N ALA A 496 26.22 5.22 -22.48
CA ALA A 496 25.06 5.66 -23.25
C ALA A 496 23.78 4.88 -22.86
N GLN A 497 22.62 5.48 -23.11
CA GLN A 497 21.33 4.81 -22.93
C GLN A 497 21.09 3.75 -24.03
N PHE A 498 20.29 2.74 -23.71
CA PHE A 498 19.76 1.82 -24.72
C PHE A 498 18.62 2.47 -25.52
N TYR A 499 18.78 2.42 -26.84
CA TYR A 499 17.74 2.74 -27.81
C TYR A 499 17.47 1.50 -28.65
N PHE A 500 16.19 1.22 -28.87
CA PHE A 500 15.74 0.20 -29.81
C PHE A 500 14.80 0.89 -30.81
N PRO A 501 15.29 1.37 -31.96
CA PRO A 501 14.42 1.75 -33.07
C PRO A 501 13.62 0.54 -33.55
N LYS A 502 12.36 0.75 -33.95
CA LYS A 502 11.43 -0.34 -34.26
C LYS A 502 11.95 -1.23 -35.41
N GLY A 503 12.24 -2.49 -35.10
CA GLY A 503 12.76 -3.47 -36.05
C GLY A 503 14.29 -3.45 -36.27
N GLU A 504 15.03 -2.55 -35.63
CA GLU A 504 16.51 -2.49 -35.76
C GLU A 504 17.25 -3.28 -34.66
N GLY A 505 16.55 -3.68 -33.58
CA GLY A 505 17.15 -4.41 -32.48
C GLY A 505 18.31 -3.63 -31.85
N PHE A 506 19.49 -4.24 -31.76
CA PHE A 506 20.71 -3.59 -31.23
C PHE A 506 21.48 -2.76 -32.27
N GLY A 507 20.97 -2.59 -33.49
CA GLY A 507 21.57 -1.76 -34.55
C GLY A 507 22.81 -2.35 -35.23
N ASP A 508 23.27 -3.55 -34.83
CA ASP A 508 24.40 -4.26 -35.45
C ASP A 508 23.97 -5.49 -36.26
N SER A 509 24.82 -5.91 -37.21
CA SER A 509 24.55 -7.12 -38.00
C SER A 509 24.39 -8.35 -37.09
N PRO A 510 23.40 -9.24 -37.33
CA PRO A 510 23.24 -10.50 -36.58
C PRO A 510 24.51 -11.37 -36.54
N ASP A 511 25.35 -11.28 -37.56
CA ASP A 511 26.61 -12.04 -37.66
C ASP A 511 27.76 -11.44 -36.84
N THR A 512 27.61 -10.22 -36.30
CA THR A 512 28.66 -9.55 -35.53
C THR A 512 28.96 -10.35 -34.26
N PRO A 513 30.19 -10.83 -34.02
CA PRO A 513 30.52 -11.57 -32.81
C PRO A 513 30.39 -10.70 -31.56
N VAL A 514 29.82 -11.26 -30.49
CA VAL A 514 29.81 -10.61 -29.15
C VAL A 514 30.90 -11.26 -28.30
N MET A 515 32.00 -10.53 -28.13
CA MET A 515 33.14 -10.95 -27.30
C MET A 515 32.76 -10.87 -25.82
N LEU A 516 32.96 -11.95 -25.08
CA LEU A 516 32.72 -11.95 -23.64
C LEU A 516 33.91 -11.33 -22.87
N PRO A 517 33.66 -10.51 -21.83
CA PRO A 517 34.70 -10.04 -20.92
C PRO A 517 35.19 -11.18 -20.02
N SER A 518 36.36 -11.00 -19.39
CA SER A 518 37.00 -12.05 -18.57
C SER A 518 36.23 -12.49 -17.32
N TRP A 519 35.18 -11.77 -16.93
CA TRP A 519 34.31 -12.10 -15.79
C TRP A 519 33.05 -12.89 -16.18
N LEU A 520 32.78 -13.08 -17.48
CA LEU A 520 31.58 -13.76 -17.98
C LEU A 520 31.97 -14.93 -18.90
N SER A 521 31.66 -16.16 -18.49
CA SER A 521 31.93 -17.34 -19.32
C SER A 521 30.77 -17.65 -20.28
N GLU A 522 31.03 -18.54 -21.25
CA GLU A 522 29.95 -19.09 -22.08
C GLU A 522 28.99 -19.96 -21.26
N GLU A 523 29.46 -20.62 -20.20
CA GLU A 523 28.64 -21.46 -19.30
C GLU A 523 27.64 -20.59 -18.51
N ASP A 524 28.06 -19.41 -18.04
CA ASP A 524 27.18 -18.44 -17.36
C ASP A 524 26.08 -17.94 -18.31
N VAL A 525 26.45 -17.62 -19.57
CA VAL A 525 25.51 -17.19 -20.61
C VAL A 525 24.52 -18.31 -20.94
N ASP A 526 24.97 -19.56 -21.03
CA ASP A 526 24.11 -20.72 -21.30
C ASP A 526 23.15 -21.00 -20.14
N TYR A 527 23.60 -20.82 -18.88
CA TYR A 527 22.73 -20.87 -17.71
C TYR A 527 21.59 -19.84 -17.81
N TYR A 528 21.91 -18.56 -18.03
CA TYR A 528 20.89 -17.52 -18.19
C TYR A 528 19.96 -17.81 -19.38
N ALA A 529 20.51 -18.19 -20.54
CA ALA A 529 19.72 -18.49 -21.74
C ALA A 529 18.70 -19.59 -21.48
N SER A 530 19.10 -20.68 -20.82
CA SER A 530 18.20 -21.81 -20.53
C SER A 530 16.94 -21.40 -19.74
N LYS A 531 17.07 -20.47 -18.79
CA LYS A 531 15.94 -19.99 -17.97
C LYS A 531 15.00 -19.06 -18.75
N TYR A 532 15.55 -18.19 -19.59
CA TYR A 532 14.74 -17.27 -20.40
C TYR A 532 14.13 -17.94 -21.64
N GLU A 533 14.74 -18.99 -22.18
CA GLU A 533 14.15 -19.82 -23.23
C GLU A 533 12.96 -20.65 -22.72
N GLN A 534 12.98 -21.07 -21.45
CA GLN A 534 11.86 -21.77 -20.81
C GLN A 534 10.69 -20.83 -20.46
N ASN A 535 10.97 -19.66 -19.88
CA ASN A 535 9.94 -18.80 -19.26
C ASN A 535 9.61 -17.51 -20.04
N GLY A 536 10.42 -17.15 -21.04
CA GLY A 536 10.31 -15.89 -21.77
C GLY A 536 10.78 -14.66 -20.98
N LEU A 537 10.68 -13.49 -21.60
CA LEU A 537 11.12 -12.20 -21.02
C LEU A 537 9.98 -11.39 -20.36
N THR A 538 8.72 -11.77 -20.59
CA THR A 538 7.53 -10.99 -20.18
C THR A 538 7.48 -10.71 -18.67
N GLY A 539 7.90 -11.67 -17.83
CA GLY A 539 7.92 -11.48 -16.37
C GLY A 539 8.80 -10.31 -15.93
N GLY A 540 10.04 -10.23 -16.42
CA GLY A 540 10.93 -9.09 -16.15
C GLY A 540 10.50 -7.79 -16.83
N LEU A 541 10.00 -7.86 -18.07
CA LEU A 541 9.47 -6.68 -18.79
C LEU A 541 8.23 -6.09 -18.11
N ASN A 542 7.44 -6.90 -17.41
CA ASN A 542 6.27 -6.43 -16.68
C ASN A 542 6.60 -5.48 -15.50
N TYR A 543 7.84 -5.48 -14.99
CA TYR A 543 8.28 -4.52 -13.96
C TYR A 543 8.32 -3.11 -14.57
N TYR A 544 8.86 -2.98 -15.78
CA TYR A 544 8.86 -1.74 -16.56
C TYR A 544 7.46 -1.28 -16.96
N ARG A 545 6.57 -2.22 -17.31
CA ARG A 545 5.15 -1.92 -17.62
C ARG A 545 4.35 -1.48 -16.40
N ALA A 546 4.83 -1.76 -15.20
CA ALA A 546 4.22 -1.35 -13.95
C ALA A 546 4.70 0.02 -13.43
N VAL A 547 5.66 0.72 -14.08
CA VAL A 547 6.26 1.96 -13.53
C VAL A 547 5.24 3.07 -13.27
N ASP A 548 4.27 3.27 -14.16
CA ASP A 548 3.25 4.29 -13.98
C ASP A 548 2.24 3.92 -12.90
N LEU A 549 1.86 2.64 -12.82
CA LEU A 549 1.01 2.14 -11.73
C LEU A 549 1.76 2.16 -10.39
N ASN A 550 3.09 1.96 -10.39
CA ASN A 550 3.93 2.19 -9.21
C ASN A 550 3.90 3.65 -8.81
N TRP A 551 4.01 4.60 -9.75
CA TRP A 551 3.90 6.03 -9.47
C TRP A 551 2.53 6.40 -8.87
N GLU A 552 1.44 5.79 -9.32
CA GLU A 552 0.09 6.01 -8.79
C GLU A 552 -0.05 5.42 -7.37
N LEU A 553 0.37 4.17 -7.18
CA LEU A 553 0.23 3.45 -5.91
C LEU A 553 1.24 3.86 -4.82
N THR A 554 2.37 4.48 -5.19
CA THR A 554 3.37 5.00 -4.22
C THR A 554 3.13 6.46 -3.82
N ALA A 555 2.05 7.08 -4.30
CA ALA A 555 1.64 8.43 -3.88
C ALA A 555 1.63 8.68 -2.35
N PRO A 556 1.22 7.71 -1.49
CA PRO A 556 1.29 7.86 -0.03
C PRO A 556 2.70 8.06 0.55
N TRP A 557 3.77 7.78 -0.20
CA TRP A 557 5.18 7.93 0.23
C TRP A 557 5.87 9.16 -0.39
N THR A 558 5.12 10.08 -1.00
CA THR A 558 5.66 11.35 -1.51
C THR A 558 6.38 12.10 -0.39
N GLY A 559 7.64 12.49 -0.61
CA GLY A 559 8.47 13.19 0.38
C GLY A 559 8.98 12.35 1.58
N VAL A 560 8.68 11.04 1.64
CA VAL A 560 9.12 10.18 2.75
C VAL A 560 10.59 9.79 2.60
N GLN A 561 11.40 10.11 3.61
CA GLN A 561 12.82 9.74 3.67
C GLN A 561 13.06 8.25 3.96
N VAL A 562 14.09 7.67 3.36
CA VAL A 562 14.60 6.33 3.69
C VAL A 562 15.46 6.40 4.94
N LYS A 563 14.94 5.91 6.08
CA LYS A 563 15.60 5.98 7.40
C LYS A 563 16.31 4.69 7.82
N VAL A 564 16.64 3.85 6.84
CA VAL A 564 17.53 2.67 7.00
C VAL A 564 18.97 3.11 6.73
N PRO A 565 19.99 2.60 7.43
CA PRO A 565 21.39 2.84 7.08
C PRO A 565 21.72 2.29 5.69
N VAL A 566 22.31 3.10 4.81
CA VAL A 566 22.59 2.72 3.42
C VAL A 566 24.06 2.90 3.04
N LYS A 567 24.57 1.98 2.21
CA LYS A 567 25.73 2.18 1.35
C LYS A 567 25.30 2.10 -0.11
N PHE A 568 25.81 3.01 -0.95
CA PHE A 568 25.56 3.00 -2.39
C PHE A 568 26.86 2.75 -3.15
N THR A 569 26.81 1.95 -4.21
CA THR A 569 27.99 1.64 -5.05
C THR A 569 27.58 1.50 -6.51
N VAL A 570 28.32 2.14 -7.42
CA VAL A 570 27.99 2.22 -8.85
C VAL A 570 29.25 2.20 -9.70
N GLY A 571 29.14 1.70 -10.93
CA GLY A 571 30.22 1.79 -11.92
C GLY A 571 30.24 3.16 -12.60
N ASP A 572 31.41 3.70 -12.89
CA ASP A 572 31.56 4.97 -13.60
C ASP A 572 31.05 4.92 -15.06
N LEU A 573 30.93 3.73 -15.65
CA LEU A 573 30.38 3.48 -16.99
C LEU A 573 28.93 2.95 -16.97
N ASP A 574 28.28 2.87 -15.80
CA ASP A 574 26.88 2.43 -15.68
C ASP A 574 25.93 3.44 -16.33
N TRP A 575 25.14 3.04 -17.34
CA TRP A 575 24.20 3.94 -18.03
C TRP A 575 23.16 4.56 -17.09
N ALA A 576 22.78 3.90 -15.98
CA ALA A 576 21.86 4.46 -15.00
C ALA A 576 22.47 5.69 -14.28
N TYR A 577 23.79 5.67 -14.07
CA TYR A 577 24.56 6.77 -13.48
C TYR A 577 24.73 7.96 -14.44
N HIS A 578 24.51 7.78 -15.75
CA HIS A 578 24.55 8.84 -16.77
C HIS A 578 23.16 9.27 -17.27
N ILE A 579 22.08 8.90 -16.58
CA ILE A 579 20.77 9.56 -16.75
C ILE A 579 20.91 11.03 -16.30
N PRO A 580 20.42 12.03 -17.07
CA PRO A 580 20.53 13.44 -16.70
C PRO A 580 19.94 13.75 -15.32
N GLY A 581 20.72 14.43 -14.46
CA GLY A 581 20.34 14.77 -13.09
C GLY A 581 20.74 13.72 -12.04
N THR A 582 21.11 12.50 -12.42
CA THR A 582 21.46 11.42 -11.47
C THR A 582 22.75 11.73 -10.70
N LYS A 583 23.77 12.30 -11.35
CA LYS A 583 25.07 12.59 -10.69
C LYS A 583 24.94 13.75 -9.72
N GLU A 584 24.24 14.79 -10.16
CA GLU A 584 23.90 15.97 -9.37
C GLU A 584 23.08 15.55 -8.14
N TYR A 585 22.08 14.69 -8.30
CA TYR A 585 21.33 14.12 -7.18
C TYR A 585 22.22 13.35 -6.19
N ILE A 586 23.09 12.45 -6.68
CA ILE A 586 23.96 11.61 -5.85
C ILE A 586 24.98 12.44 -5.08
N HIS A 587 25.63 13.42 -5.72
CA HIS A 587 26.80 14.11 -5.17
C HIS A 587 26.51 15.48 -4.56
N ASP A 588 25.51 16.22 -5.06
CA ASP A 588 25.20 17.59 -4.60
C ASP A 588 24.21 17.60 -3.42
N GLY A 589 24.13 16.49 -2.68
CA GLY A 589 23.40 16.36 -1.42
C GLY A 589 21.91 16.00 -1.52
N GLY A 590 21.35 15.89 -2.74
CA GLY A 590 19.96 15.45 -2.94
C GLY A 590 19.71 14.05 -2.37
N PHE A 591 20.62 13.12 -2.64
CA PHE A 591 20.53 11.74 -2.17
C PHE A 591 20.68 11.62 -0.65
N GLN A 592 21.56 12.41 -0.03
CA GLN A 592 21.68 12.47 1.44
C GLN A 592 20.44 13.09 2.10
N LYS A 593 19.78 14.05 1.44
CA LYS A 593 18.54 14.67 1.95
C LYS A 593 17.41 13.65 2.03
N ASP A 594 17.24 12.80 1.02
CA ASP A 594 16.17 11.80 0.98
C ASP A 594 16.55 10.50 1.71
N VAL A 595 17.85 10.20 1.81
CA VAL A 595 18.41 9.05 2.53
C VAL A 595 19.36 9.55 3.64
N PRO A 596 18.83 10.10 4.77
CA PRO A 596 19.64 10.76 5.80
C PRO A 596 20.68 9.86 6.49
N LEU A 597 20.55 8.53 6.40
CA LEU A 597 21.51 7.55 6.92
C LEU A 597 22.36 6.88 5.83
N LEU A 598 22.44 7.48 4.63
CA LEU A 598 23.47 7.14 3.65
C LEU A 598 24.86 7.42 4.26
N GLN A 599 25.73 6.40 4.27
CA GLN A 599 27.07 6.49 4.87
C GLN A 599 28.15 6.78 3.83
N GLU A 600 28.06 6.18 2.65
CA GLU A 600 29.14 6.13 1.67
C GLU A 600 28.56 5.95 0.27
N VAL A 601 29.01 6.80 -0.65
CA VAL A 601 28.83 6.68 -2.10
C VAL A 601 30.17 6.23 -2.66
N VAL A 602 30.18 5.07 -3.33
CA VAL A 602 31.38 4.54 -4.00
C VAL A 602 31.14 4.52 -5.51
N VAL A 603 32.04 5.14 -6.26
CA VAL A 603 32.08 5.05 -7.73
C VAL A 603 33.31 4.22 -8.10
N ILE A 604 33.10 3.07 -8.75
CA ILE A 604 34.19 2.19 -9.16
C ILE A 604 34.63 2.57 -10.56
N GLU A 605 35.91 2.91 -10.72
CA GLU A 605 36.52 3.36 -11.98
C GLU A 605 36.69 2.19 -12.97
N GLY A 606 36.37 2.46 -14.25
CA GLY A 606 36.36 1.47 -15.32
C GLY A 606 35.46 0.28 -15.01
N ALA A 607 34.25 0.53 -14.49
CA ALA A 607 33.25 -0.49 -14.14
C ALA A 607 31.89 -0.17 -14.78
N THR A 608 31.23 -1.20 -15.31
CA THR A 608 29.94 -1.10 -16.02
C THR A 608 28.76 -1.25 -15.06
N HIS A 609 27.57 -1.52 -15.59
CA HIS A 609 26.36 -1.72 -14.80
C HIS A 609 26.38 -2.99 -13.92
N PHE A 610 27.05 -4.07 -14.33
CA PHE A 610 27.04 -5.37 -13.65
C PHE A 610 28.19 -5.54 -12.63
N ILE A 611 28.44 -4.51 -11.81
CA ILE A 611 29.57 -4.44 -10.88
C ILE A 611 29.71 -5.64 -9.93
N GLN A 612 28.60 -6.27 -9.52
CA GLN A 612 28.59 -7.44 -8.66
C GLN A 612 29.19 -8.70 -9.31
N GLN A 613 29.28 -8.73 -10.64
CA GLN A 613 29.96 -9.77 -11.41
C GLN A 613 31.34 -9.27 -11.86
N GLU A 614 31.39 -8.10 -12.50
CA GLU A 614 32.63 -7.53 -13.06
C GLU A 614 33.71 -7.25 -12.01
N LYS A 615 33.32 -6.80 -10.82
CA LYS A 615 34.21 -6.40 -9.71
C LYS A 615 33.87 -7.17 -8.43
N ALA A 616 33.47 -8.44 -8.57
CA ALA A 616 32.91 -9.27 -7.49
C ALA A 616 33.71 -9.22 -6.17
N ASP A 617 35.04 -9.34 -6.22
CA ASP A 617 35.90 -9.32 -5.03
C ASP A 617 35.94 -7.96 -4.31
N GLU A 618 35.73 -6.86 -5.02
CA GLU A 618 35.67 -5.50 -4.49
C GLU A 618 34.29 -5.23 -3.87
N ILE A 619 33.23 -5.63 -4.58
CA ILE A 619 31.85 -5.56 -4.09
C ILE A 619 31.66 -6.42 -2.82
N ASN A 620 32.21 -7.63 -2.78
CA ASN A 620 32.18 -8.50 -1.60
C ASN A 620 32.80 -7.81 -0.37
N LYS A 621 33.96 -7.13 -0.53
CA LYS A 621 34.61 -6.36 0.54
C LYS A 621 33.75 -5.17 0.97
N HIS A 622 33.17 -4.43 0.03
CA HIS A 622 32.31 -3.28 0.35
C HIS A 622 31.04 -3.67 1.10
N ILE A 623 30.38 -4.77 0.72
CA ILE A 623 29.23 -5.30 1.44
C ILE A 623 29.67 -5.76 2.84
N TYR A 624 30.70 -6.61 2.93
CA TYR A 624 31.17 -7.18 4.20
C TYR A 624 31.55 -6.11 5.23
N HIS A 625 32.41 -5.16 4.86
CA HIS A 625 32.85 -4.06 5.74
C HIS A 625 31.70 -3.12 6.15
N PHE A 626 30.61 -3.05 5.37
CA PHE A 626 29.43 -2.27 5.73
C PHE A 626 28.53 -3.01 6.71
N ILE A 627 28.19 -4.27 6.44
CA ILE A 627 27.29 -5.05 7.31
C ILE A 627 27.90 -5.40 8.67
N GLN A 628 29.22 -5.46 8.78
CA GLN A 628 29.92 -5.65 10.06
C GLN A 628 29.79 -4.49 11.07
N LYS A 629 29.24 -3.33 10.67
CA LYS A 629 29.06 -2.16 11.54
C LYS A 629 27.83 -2.26 12.47
N PHE A 630 27.07 -3.35 12.42
CA PHE A 630 25.67 -3.42 12.85
C PHE A 630 25.32 -4.69 13.64
#